data_AF-A0A2T6ZM84-F1
#
_entry.id   AF-A0A2T6ZM84-F1
#
_cell.length_a   1.000
_cell.length_b   1.000
_cell.length_c   1.000
_cell.angle_alpha   90.00
_cell.angle_beta   90.00
_cell.angle_gamma   90.00
#
_symmetry.space_group_name_H-M   'P 1'
#
loop_
_entity.id
_entity.type
_entity.pdbx_description
1 polymer ?
#
loop_
_entity_poly.entity_id
_entity_poly.type
_entity_poly.pdbx_seq_one_letter_code
_entity_poly.pdbx_strand_id
1 'polypeptide(L)'
;MVKPLITTSTTINLDVTILLALVSDITHGPVPIQERFHPAIKRQLELESSGRRMGEEIYPLLHSRALLTTTTAKKRFVEIVDIVGSPSEKERMRMILEGQSEEGEWEGLSAYGLDDKNAGGAGGGGGKWELKLPVGVIEDDWTPEDQLQQRIVAKLSTVNRAVFVTGWKKGFTTITSNRTVAKTIEGLVEDGETGPDMFVLNTSRSLVGKAKRIDV
;
A
#
# COMPACT_ATOMS: atom_id res chain seq x y z
N MET A 1 10.08 20.67 -5.88
CA MET A 1 9.64 19.30 -5.52
C MET A 1 10.15 19.00 -4.12
N VAL A 2 9.27 19.04 -3.11
CA VAL A 2 9.63 18.65 -1.73
C VAL A 2 9.94 17.16 -1.77
N LYS A 3 11.13 16.75 -1.32
CA LYS A 3 11.45 15.32 -1.18
C LYS A 3 10.55 14.74 -0.09
N PRO A 4 9.89 13.58 -0.32
CA PRO A 4 9.01 13.03 0.69
C PRO A 4 9.78 12.78 2.00
N LEU A 5 9.17 13.08 3.15
CA LEU A 5 9.82 12.92 4.47
C LEU A 5 9.85 11.47 4.94
N ILE A 6 9.63 10.50 4.03
CA ILE A 6 9.50 9.09 4.34
C ILE A 6 10.73 8.49 5.07
N THR A 7 11.91 9.09 4.89
CA THR A 7 13.14 8.66 5.56
C THR A 7 13.17 9.03 7.03
N THR A 8 12.39 10.03 7.46
CA THR A 8 12.31 10.49 8.85
C THR A 8 10.94 10.24 9.48
N SER A 9 9.92 9.88 8.69
CA SER A 9 8.59 9.61 9.20
C SER A 9 8.54 8.33 10.04
N THR A 10 8.02 8.45 11.26
CA THR A 10 7.77 7.34 12.20
C THR A 10 6.38 6.74 12.04
N THR A 11 5.48 7.44 11.34
CA THR A 11 4.08 7.06 11.13
C THR A 11 3.72 7.17 9.65
N ILE A 12 3.21 6.09 9.08
CA ILE A 12 2.87 6.01 7.67
C ILE A 12 1.36 5.88 7.52
N ASN A 13 0.80 6.73 6.65
CA ASN A 13 -0.57 6.61 6.19
C ASN A 13 -0.62 5.75 4.92
N LEU A 14 -1.35 4.65 4.97
CA LEU A 14 -1.47 3.68 3.89
C LEU A 14 -2.72 3.99 3.06
N ASP A 15 -2.49 4.29 1.78
CA ASP A 15 -3.54 4.28 0.78
C ASP A 15 -4.07 2.85 0.53
N VAL A 16 -5.28 2.75 -0.02
CA VAL A 16 -5.91 1.49 -0.40
C VAL A 16 -5.00 0.66 -1.30
N THR A 17 -4.27 1.28 -2.21
CA THR A 17 -3.36 0.56 -3.11
C THR A 17 -2.19 -0.12 -2.38
N ILE A 18 -1.76 0.42 -1.25
CA ILE A 18 -0.71 -0.18 -0.42
C ILE A 18 -1.27 -1.28 0.48
N LEU A 19 -2.48 -1.09 1.03
CA LEU A 19 -3.19 -2.17 1.72
C LEU A 19 -3.39 -3.38 0.80
N LEU A 20 -3.75 -3.15 -0.47
CA LEU A 20 -3.85 -4.21 -1.48
C LEU A 20 -2.49 -4.87 -1.76
N ALA A 21 -1.41 -4.08 -1.81
CA ALA A 21 -0.07 -4.63 -1.99
C ALA A 21 0.33 -5.55 -0.82
N LEU A 22 0.04 -5.14 0.41
CA LEU A 22 0.30 -5.90 1.62
C LEU A 22 -0.42 -7.24 1.66
N VAL A 23 -1.52 -7.39 0.92
CA VAL A 23 -2.28 -8.64 0.89
C VAL A 23 -2.25 -9.36 -0.44
N SER A 24 -1.58 -8.85 -1.47
CA SER A 24 -1.66 -9.42 -2.83
C SER A 24 -0.81 -10.67 -2.99
N ASP A 25 -1.38 -11.73 -3.58
CA ASP A 25 -0.61 -12.94 -3.93
C ASP A 25 0.54 -12.62 -4.91
N ILE A 26 0.32 -11.67 -5.83
CA ILE A 26 1.31 -11.23 -6.82
C ILE A 26 2.57 -10.69 -6.13
N THR A 27 2.34 -9.93 -5.06
CA THR A 27 3.39 -9.21 -4.34
C THR A 27 4.13 -10.11 -3.35
N HIS A 28 3.50 -11.20 -2.90
CA HIS A 28 4.03 -12.13 -1.91
C HIS A 28 4.52 -13.48 -2.46
N GLY A 29 4.29 -13.80 -3.74
CA GLY A 29 4.71 -15.10 -4.25
C GLY A 29 4.72 -15.19 -5.78
N PRO A 30 5.36 -16.23 -6.34
CA PRO A 30 5.26 -16.49 -7.77
C PRO A 30 3.83 -16.94 -8.07
N VAL A 31 3.08 -16.09 -8.79
CA VAL A 31 1.76 -16.44 -9.31
C VAL A 31 1.92 -16.83 -10.78
N PRO A 32 1.64 -18.09 -11.17
CA PRO A 32 1.70 -18.49 -12.56
C PRO A 32 0.75 -17.65 -13.42
N ILE A 33 1.25 -17.10 -14.53
CA ILE A 33 0.41 -16.36 -15.48
C ILE A 33 -0.63 -17.31 -16.07
N GLN A 34 -1.90 -16.90 -16.03
CA GLN A 34 -3.00 -17.66 -16.62
C GLN A 34 -3.68 -16.83 -17.70
N GLU A 35 -4.15 -17.47 -18.77
CA GLU A 35 -4.80 -16.79 -19.90
C GLU A 35 -6.00 -15.95 -19.46
N ARG A 36 -6.73 -16.44 -18.46
CA ARG A 36 -7.91 -15.78 -17.85
C ARG A 36 -7.62 -14.45 -17.16
N PHE A 37 -6.36 -14.14 -16.87
CA PHE A 37 -6.01 -12.89 -16.18
C PHE A 37 -6.17 -11.68 -17.07
N HIS A 38 -6.65 -10.59 -16.48
CA HIS A 38 -6.74 -9.30 -17.15
C HIS A 38 -5.34 -8.86 -17.64
N PRO A 39 -5.18 -8.21 -18.81
CA PRO A 39 -3.88 -7.79 -19.33
C PRO A 39 -3.04 -6.97 -18.35
N ALA A 40 -3.68 -6.13 -17.52
CA ALA A 40 -3.01 -5.37 -16.47
C ALA A 40 -2.36 -6.26 -15.39
N ILE A 41 -3.02 -7.36 -15.01
CA ILE A 41 -2.50 -8.34 -14.05
C ILE A 41 -1.32 -9.09 -14.68
N LYS A 42 -1.44 -9.53 -15.93
CA LYS A 42 -0.33 -10.18 -16.66
C LYS A 42 0.91 -9.29 -16.72
N ARG A 43 0.74 -8.02 -17.07
CA ARG A 43 1.82 -7.03 -17.07
C ARG A 43 2.42 -6.83 -15.68
N GLN A 44 1.60 -6.81 -14.63
CA GLN A 44 2.11 -6.71 -13.25
C GLN A 44 2.94 -7.96 -12.91
N LEU A 45 2.46 -9.17 -13.23
CA LEU A 45 3.20 -10.42 -13.01
C LEU A 45 4.55 -10.44 -13.73
N GLU A 46 4.60 -9.95 -14.98
CA GLU A 46 5.85 -9.79 -15.72
C GLU A 46 6.82 -8.82 -15.02
N LEU A 47 6.31 -7.67 -14.56
CA LEU A 47 7.09 -6.66 -13.83
C LEU A 47 7.53 -7.09 -12.43
N GLU A 48 6.79 -8.01 -11.80
CA GLU A 48 7.06 -8.54 -10.45
C GLU A 48 7.70 -9.95 -10.50
N SER A 49 8.10 -10.42 -11.68
CA SER A 49 8.66 -11.77 -11.90
C SER A 49 9.97 -12.04 -11.14
N SER A 50 10.71 -11.01 -10.73
CA SER A 50 11.87 -11.15 -9.83
C SER A 50 11.47 -11.55 -8.42
N GLY A 51 10.20 -11.39 -8.05
CA GLY A 51 9.60 -11.84 -6.81
C GLY A 51 9.91 -11.00 -5.57
N ARG A 52 10.88 -10.09 -5.63
CA ARG A 52 11.40 -9.44 -4.43
C ARG A 52 10.81 -8.07 -4.13
N ARG A 53 9.68 -7.67 -4.75
CA ARG A 53 9.11 -6.33 -4.61
C ARG A 53 8.74 -5.96 -3.18
N MET A 54 8.25 -6.90 -2.37
CA MET A 54 7.99 -6.65 -0.96
C MET A 54 9.24 -6.24 -0.21
N GLY A 55 10.31 -7.05 -0.29
CA GLY A 55 11.58 -6.75 0.37
C GLY A 55 12.35 -5.58 -0.24
N GLU A 56 12.25 -5.35 -1.55
CA GLU A 56 13.01 -4.32 -2.26
C GLU A 56 12.34 -2.93 -2.23
N GLU A 57 11.01 -2.85 -2.25
CA GLU A 57 10.29 -1.57 -2.37
C GLU A 57 9.39 -1.24 -1.18
N ILE A 58 8.71 -2.21 -0.58
CA ILE A 58 7.62 -1.95 0.37
C ILE A 58 8.11 -2.02 1.81
N TYR A 59 8.71 -3.12 2.23
CA TYR A 59 9.19 -3.30 3.60
C TYR A 59 10.20 -2.23 4.06
N PRO A 60 11.16 -1.77 3.24
CA PRO A 60 12.05 -0.67 3.64
C PRO A 60 11.30 0.60 4.06
N LEU A 61 10.12 0.84 3.46
CA LEU A 61 9.28 2.01 3.76
C LEU A 61 8.38 1.82 4.96
N LEU A 62 8.09 0.58 5.36
CA LEU A 62 7.16 0.26 6.44
C LEU A 62 7.87 -0.20 7.71
N HIS A 63 9.13 -0.64 7.59
CA HIS A 63 9.90 -1.23 8.67
C HIS A 63 9.91 -0.36 9.92
N SER A 64 9.53 -0.94 11.05
CA SER A 64 9.57 -0.32 12.38
C SER A 64 8.73 0.95 12.55
N ARG A 65 7.87 1.28 11.57
CA ARG A 65 6.99 2.47 11.58
C ARG A 65 5.57 2.11 11.99
N ALA A 66 4.88 3.03 12.64
CA ALA A 66 3.45 2.88 12.91
C ALA A 66 2.68 2.92 11.58
N LEU A 67 1.82 1.94 11.35
CA LEU A 67 1.04 1.81 10.13
C LEU A 67 -0.39 2.22 10.39
N LEU A 68 -0.88 3.24 9.70
CA LEU A 68 -2.23 3.77 9.83
C LEU A 68 -2.94 3.77 8.48
N THR A 69 -4.26 3.71 8.50
CA THR A 69 -5.11 4.00 7.34
C THR A 69 -6.40 4.66 7.80
N THR A 70 -7.12 5.31 6.90
CA THR A 70 -8.36 6.01 7.24
C THR A 70 -9.56 5.06 7.25
N THR A 71 -10.62 5.42 7.98
CA THR A 71 -11.87 4.63 8.05
C THR A 71 -12.44 4.34 6.66
N THR A 72 -12.51 5.36 5.80
CA THR A 72 -13.00 5.18 4.42
C THR A 72 -12.07 4.29 3.58
N ALA A 73 -10.75 4.40 3.74
CA ALA A 73 -9.79 3.58 3.02
C ALA A 73 -9.87 2.11 3.44
N LYS A 74 -9.92 1.84 4.76
CA LYS A 74 -10.14 0.49 5.30
C LYS A 74 -11.40 -0.12 4.73
N LYS A 75 -12.53 0.61 4.78
CA LYS A 75 -13.80 0.11 4.25
C LYS A 75 -13.69 -0.27 2.78
N ARG A 76 -13.11 0.62 1.97
CA ARG A 76 -12.93 0.37 0.53
C ARG A 76 -12.01 -0.83 0.26
N PHE A 77 -10.93 -0.95 1.04
CA PHE A 77 -10.00 -2.06 0.97
C PHE A 77 -10.69 -3.40 1.25
N VAL A 78 -11.45 -3.49 2.35
CA VAL A 78 -12.22 -4.69 2.71
C VAL A 78 -13.23 -5.06 1.62
N GLU A 79 -13.99 -4.09 1.11
CA GLU A 79 -14.94 -4.31 0.00
C GLU A 79 -14.26 -4.92 -1.22
N ILE A 80 -13.09 -4.41 -1.62
CA ILE A 80 -12.34 -4.92 -2.78
C ILE A 80 -11.91 -6.36 -2.53
N VAL A 81 -11.23 -6.62 -1.40
CA VAL A 81 -10.72 -7.97 -1.07
C VAL A 81 -11.87 -8.97 -0.93
N ASP A 82 -13.02 -8.56 -0.40
CA ASP A 82 -14.14 -9.47 -0.25
C ASP A 82 -14.74 -9.92 -1.57
N ILE A 83 -14.81 -9.00 -2.54
CA ILE A 83 -15.38 -9.26 -3.87
C ILE A 83 -14.41 -10.07 -4.73
N VAL A 84 -13.14 -9.62 -4.82
CA VAL A 84 -12.19 -10.17 -5.79
C VAL A 84 -11.08 -11.02 -5.18
N GLY A 85 -10.80 -10.90 -3.89
CA GLY A 85 -9.66 -11.56 -3.25
C GLY A 85 -9.72 -13.09 -3.28
N SER A 86 -8.55 -13.71 -3.45
CA SER A 86 -8.35 -15.15 -3.24
C SER A 86 -8.49 -15.52 -1.75
N PRO A 87 -8.62 -16.81 -1.39
CA PRO A 87 -8.63 -17.24 0.00
C PRO A 87 -7.38 -16.79 0.78
N SER A 88 -6.19 -16.83 0.18
CA SER A 88 -4.96 -16.36 0.80
C SER A 88 -4.95 -14.84 0.98
N GLU A 89 -5.39 -14.07 -0.03
CA GLU A 89 -5.48 -12.59 0.07
C GLU A 89 -6.45 -12.15 1.17
N LYS A 90 -7.56 -12.88 1.36
CA LYS A 90 -8.51 -12.65 2.47
C LYS A 90 -7.90 -12.97 3.83
N GLU A 91 -7.12 -14.04 3.93
CA GLU A 91 -6.44 -14.38 5.18
C GLU A 91 -5.39 -13.30 5.55
N ARG A 92 -4.60 -12.84 4.57
CA ARG A 92 -3.66 -11.72 4.81
C ARG A 92 -4.39 -10.44 5.23
N MET A 93 -5.54 -10.14 4.65
CA MET A 93 -6.37 -9.00 5.07
C MET A 93 -6.75 -9.11 6.54
N ARG A 94 -7.22 -10.28 6.98
CA ARG A 94 -7.57 -10.55 8.37
C ARG A 94 -6.37 -10.34 9.29
N MET A 95 -5.20 -10.86 8.91
CA MET A 95 -3.95 -10.69 9.65
C MET A 95 -3.54 -9.22 9.79
N ILE A 96 -3.51 -8.44 8.71
CA ILE A 96 -3.05 -7.05 8.79
C ILE A 96 -4.04 -6.12 9.50
N LEU A 97 -5.33 -6.46 9.54
CA LEU A 97 -6.37 -5.64 10.19
C LEU A 97 -6.64 -6.03 11.64
N GLU A 98 -6.46 -7.30 12.00
CA GLU A 98 -6.83 -7.84 13.32
C GLU A 98 -5.61 -8.23 14.16
N GLY A 99 -4.41 -8.34 13.57
CA GLY A 99 -3.20 -8.73 14.27
C GLY A 99 -3.22 -10.18 14.76
N GLN A 100 -4.17 -10.98 14.29
CA GLN A 100 -4.32 -12.39 14.64
C GLN A 100 -3.41 -13.23 13.75
N SER A 101 -2.14 -13.28 14.12
CA SER A 101 -1.17 -14.25 13.59
C SER A 101 -0.56 -14.99 14.77
N GLU A 102 -0.48 -16.31 14.71
CA GLU A 102 0.38 -17.06 15.62
C GLU A 102 1.85 -16.68 15.38
N GLU A 103 2.67 -16.74 16.43
CA GLU A 103 4.09 -16.41 16.37
C GLU A 103 4.81 -17.36 15.39
N GLY A 104 5.27 -16.84 14.24
CA GLY A 104 5.84 -17.64 13.14
C GLY A 104 5.00 -17.69 11.84
N GLU A 105 3.71 -17.35 11.88
CA GLU A 105 2.85 -17.35 10.66
C GLU A 105 3.26 -16.29 9.63
N TRP A 106 4.00 -15.26 10.06
CA TRP A 106 4.59 -14.25 9.19
C TRP A 106 5.58 -14.85 8.15
N GLU A 107 6.24 -15.97 8.48
CA GLU A 107 7.14 -16.67 7.55
C GLU A 107 6.38 -17.35 6.40
N GLY A 108 5.07 -17.52 6.52
CA GLY A 108 4.18 -18.03 5.47
C GLY A 108 3.49 -16.97 4.60
N LEU A 109 3.58 -15.68 4.95
CA LEU A 109 2.90 -14.61 4.19
C LEU A 109 3.49 -14.39 2.80
N SER A 110 4.79 -14.61 2.67
CA SER A 110 5.57 -14.43 1.46
C SER A 110 6.39 -15.68 1.16
N ALA A 111 6.22 -16.26 -0.03
CA ALA A 111 7.07 -17.33 -0.52
C ALA A 111 8.54 -16.90 -0.71
N TYR A 112 8.80 -15.58 -0.67
CA TYR A 112 10.13 -15.00 -0.79
C TYR A 112 10.85 -14.82 0.56
N GLY A 113 10.20 -15.17 1.67
CA GLY A 113 10.70 -14.94 3.01
C GLY A 113 10.56 -13.48 3.47
N LEU A 114 10.63 -13.27 4.78
CA LEU A 114 10.76 -11.95 5.41
C LEU A 114 12.20 -11.58 5.74
N ASP A 115 13.14 -12.43 5.33
CA ASP A 115 14.55 -12.28 5.62
C ASP A 115 15.21 -11.37 4.58
N ASP A 116 15.82 -10.28 5.04
CA ASP A 116 16.64 -9.45 4.20
C ASP A 116 18.08 -10.00 4.17
N LYS A 117 18.45 -10.68 3.08
CA LYS A 117 19.85 -11.09 2.83
C LYS A 117 20.79 -9.89 2.59
N ASN A 118 20.23 -8.69 2.37
CA ASN A 118 20.95 -7.44 2.10
C ASN A 118 20.83 -6.40 3.24
N ALA A 119 20.06 -6.65 4.31
CA ALA A 119 19.99 -5.75 5.49
C ALA A 119 21.30 -5.76 6.29
N GLY A 120 22.17 -6.74 6.02
CA GLY A 120 23.51 -6.81 6.58
C GLY A 120 24.44 -5.83 5.89
N GLY A 121 24.65 -4.66 6.49
CA GLY A 121 25.94 -3.98 6.38
C GLY A 121 27.07 -4.98 6.71
N ALA A 122 28.25 -4.79 6.12
CA ALA A 122 29.42 -5.68 6.17
C ALA A 122 29.61 -6.40 7.52
N GLY A 123 28.97 -7.56 7.68
CA GLY A 123 28.78 -8.18 9.00
C GLY A 123 27.58 -9.14 9.08
N GLY A 124 27.38 -9.99 8.07
CA GLY A 124 26.79 -11.33 8.18
C GLY A 124 25.65 -11.62 9.17
N GLY A 125 24.62 -10.76 9.29
CA GLY A 125 23.38 -11.06 10.00
C GLY A 125 22.18 -10.53 9.22
N GLY A 126 21.41 -11.41 8.59
CA GLY A 126 20.18 -11.03 7.89
C GLY A 126 19.13 -10.55 8.90
N GLY A 127 18.69 -9.30 8.76
CA GLY A 127 17.63 -8.73 9.60
C GLY A 127 16.24 -9.16 9.12
N LYS A 128 15.34 -9.47 10.05
CA LYS A 128 13.92 -9.71 9.77
C LYS A 128 13.20 -8.37 9.69
N TRP A 129 12.37 -8.18 8.66
CA TRP A 129 11.53 -6.98 8.57
C TRP A 129 10.49 -6.97 9.69
N GLU A 130 10.48 -5.92 10.51
CA GLU A 130 9.44 -5.67 11.52
C GLU A 130 8.32 -4.79 10.94
N LEU A 131 7.08 -5.29 10.95
CA LEU A 131 5.87 -4.52 10.64
C LEU A 131 5.04 -4.35 11.91
N LYS A 132 4.69 -3.10 12.24
CA LYS A 132 3.83 -2.81 13.40
C LYS A 132 2.37 -3.01 13.03
N LEU A 133 1.87 -4.20 13.31
CA LEU A 133 0.50 -4.62 13.04
C LEU A 133 -0.29 -4.84 14.34
N PRO A 134 -1.63 -4.75 14.32
CA PRO A 134 -2.48 -4.45 13.17
C PRO A 134 -2.31 -3.02 12.65
N VAL A 135 -2.68 -2.79 11.38
CA VAL A 135 -2.78 -1.43 10.82
C VAL A 135 -3.84 -0.66 11.63
N GLY A 136 -3.42 0.43 12.26
CA GLY A 136 -4.31 1.30 13.01
C GLY A 136 -5.29 2.03 12.08
N VAL A 137 -6.50 2.27 12.55
CA VAL A 137 -7.52 3.01 11.82
C VAL A 137 -7.68 4.39 12.44
N ILE A 138 -7.58 5.43 11.62
CA ILE A 138 -7.82 6.81 12.04
C ILE A 138 -9.11 7.33 11.44
N GLU A 139 -9.77 8.21 12.19
CA GLU A 139 -10.95 8.91 11.71
C GLU A 139 -10.63 9.81 10.52
N ASP A 140 -11.60 9.84 9.64
CA ASP A 140 -11.62 10.59 8.41
C ASP A 140 -11.68 12.11 8.71
N ASP A 141 -10.65 12.86 8.29
CA ASP A 141 -10.62 14.32 8.38
C ASP A 141 -10.10 14.92 7.07
N TRP A 142 -11.02 15.24 6.18
CA TRP A 142 -10.71 15.83 4.87
C TRP A 142 -11.43 17.15 4.63
N THR A 143 -11.92 17.78 5.71
CA THR A 143 -12.51 19.11 5.62
C THR A 143 -11.38 20.10 5.32
N PRO A 144 -11.46 20.83 4.19
CA PRO A 144 -10.36 21.69 3.77
C PRO A 144 -10.27 22.94 4.64
N GLU A 145 -9.05 23.29 5.05
CA GLU A 145 -8.76 24.44 5.94
C GLU A 145 -8.20 25.65 5.18
N ASP A 146 -7.68 25.43 3.97
CA ASP A 146 -7.11 26.44 3.11
C ASP A 146 -7.55 26.27 1.64
N GLN A 147 -7.18 27.24 0.80
CA GLN A 147 -7.58 27.27 -0.61
C GLN A 147 -6.95 26.13 -1.43
N LEU A 148 -5.75 25.68 -1.09
CA LEU A 148 -5.10 24.56 -1.77
C LEU A 148 -5.80 23.23 -1.44
N GLN A 149 -6.11 23.00 -0.17
CA GLN A 149 -6.90 21.85 0.27
C GLN A 149 -8.27 21.84 -0.42
N GLN A 150 -8.93 23.01 -0.56
CA GLN A 150 -10.20 23.10 -1.31
C GLN A 150 -10.05 22.67 -2.76
N ARG A 151 -8.99 23.13 -3.46
CA ARG A 151 -8.69 22.73 -4.84
C ARG A 151 -8.46 21.22 -4.97
N ILE A 152 -7.67 20.65 -4.06
CA ILE A 152 -7.36 19.22 -4.04
C ILE A 152 -8.63 18.41 -3.76
N VAL A 153 -9.38 18.73 -2.71
CA VAL A 153 -10.64 18.07 -2.36
C VAL A 153 -11.60 18.06 -3.56
N ALA A 154 -11.75 19.18 -4.26
CA ALA A 154 -12.63 19.29 -5.41
C ALA A 154 -12.30 18.32 -6.58
N LYS A 155 -11.05 17.84 -6.68
CA LYS A 155 -10.60 16.94 -7.76
C LYS A 155 -10.50 15.47 -7.36
N LEU A 156 -10.56 15.17 -6.06
CA LEU A 156 -10.39 13.81 -5.56
C LEU A 156 -11.74 13.11 -5.30
N SER A 157 -11.76 11.79 -5.44
CA SER A 157 -12.87 10.94 -4.97
C SER A 157 -12.94 10.91 -3.44
N THR A 158 -14.05 10.45 -2.86
CA THR A 158 -14.20 10.35 -1.39
C THR A 158 -13.08 9.56 -0.74
N VAL A 159 -12.69 8.42 -1.31
CA VAL A 159 -11.59 7.59 -0.77
C VAL A 159 -10.25 8.31 -0.84
N ASN A 160 -9.98 9.01 -1.95
CA ASN A 160 -8.73 9.75 -2.11
C ASN A 160 -8.70 11.00 -1.21
N ARG A 161 -9.83 11.69 -1.02
CA ARG A 161 -9.94 12.78 -0.03
C ARG A 161 -9.58 12.27 1.36
N ALA A 162 -10.16 11.12 1.73
CA ALA A 162 -9.88 10.46 3.00
C ALA A 162 -8.40 10.25 3.22
N VAL A 163 -7.75 9.54 2.31
CA VAL A 163 -6.36 9.18 2.49
C VAL A 163 -5.46 10.41 2.47
N PHE A 164 -5.50 11.19 1.39
CA PHE A 164 -4.47 12.20 1.14
C PHE A 164 -4.65 13.46 1.99
N VAL A 165 -5.88 13.92 2.22
CA VAL A 165 -6.11 15.14 3.00
C VAL A 165 -5.98 14.86 4.49
N THR A 166 -6.48 13.72 4.99
CA THR A 166 -6.27 13.34 6.40
C THR A 166 -4.79 13.12 6.70
N GLY A 167 -4.07 12.41 5.82
CA GLY A 167 -2.62 12.23 5.96
C GLY A 167 -1.89 13.58 6.03
N TRP A 168 -2.25 14.51 5.15
CA TRP A 168 -1.70 15.87 5.13
C TRP A 168 -1.92 16.62 6.44
N LYS A 169 -3.18 16.69 6.89
CA LYS A 169 -3.55 17.41 8.12
C LYS A 169 -2.88 16.84 9.37
N LYS A 170 -2.62 15.54 9.39
CA LYS A 170 -1.90 14.86 10.48
C LYS A 170 -0.38 14.94 10.35
N GLY A 171 0.15 15.50 9.26
CA GLY A 171 1.59 15.53 8.99
C GLY A 171 2.19 14.15 8.71
N PHE A 172 1.37 13.19 8.25
CA PHE A 172 1.82 11.84 7.93
C PHE A 172 2.19 11.72 6.47
N THR A 173 3.30 11.04 6.18
CA THR A 173 3.63 10.62 4.82
C THR A 173 2.61 9.59 4.35
N THR A 174 1.95 9.89 3.22
CA THR A 174 1.03 8.95 2.56
C THR A 174 1.78 8.12 1.52
N ILE A 175 1.78 6.80 1.65
CA ILE A 175 2.32 5.91 0.61
C ILE A 175 1.19 5.46 -0.32
N THR A 176 1.42 5.51 -1.63
CA THR A 176 0.44 5.11 -2.65
C THR A 176 1.10 4.50 -3.89
N SER A 177 0.42 3.59 -4.59
CA SER A 177 0.73 3.20 -5.97
C SER A 177 -0.16 3.94 -6.99
N ASN A 178 -1.08 4.81 -6.55
CA ASN A 178 -2.02 5.52 -7.41
C ASN A 178 -1.37 6.79 -8.02
N ARG A 179 -0.56 6.56 -9.05
CA ARG A 179 0.16 7.63 -9.78
C ARG A 179 -0.77 8.70 -10.37
N THR A 180 -1.99 8.34 -10.78
CA THR A 180 -2.93 9.31 -11.35
C THR A 180 -3.36 10.32 -10.30
N VAL A 181 -3.66 9.85 -9.08
CA VAL A 181 -4.03 10.73 -7.96
C VAL A 181 -2.84 11.57 -7.53
N ALA A 182 -1.66 10.96 -7.37
CA ALA A 182 -0.45 11.70 -7.01
C ALA A 182 -0.14 12.83 -8.01
N LYS A 183 -0.17 12.55 -9.32
CA LYS A 183 0.03 13.58 -10.36
C LYS A 183 -1.05 14.66 -10.36
N THR A 184 -2.29 14.29 -10.05
CA THR A 184 -3.40 15.24 -9.93
C THR A 184 -3.15 16.20 -8.78
N ILE A 185 -2.71 15.69 -7.63
CA ILE A 185 -2.35 16.50 -6.46
C ILE A 185 -1.15 17.39 -6.79
N GLU A 186 -0.07 16.82 -7.31
CA GLU A 186 1.15 17.56 -7.69
C GLU A 186 0.86 18.70 -8.67
N GLY A 187 0.00 18.47 -9.67
CA GLY A 187 -0.38 19.49 -10.66
C GLY A 187 -1.31 20.58 -10.11
N LEU A 188 -1.85 20.42 -8.90
CA LEU A 188 -2.66 21.43 -8.22
C LEU A 188 -1.84 22.28 -7.25
N VAL A 189 -0.62 21.88 -6.90
CA VAL A 189 0.26 22.65 -6.00
C VAL A 189 1.03 23.67 -6.83
N GLU A 190 0.87 24.96 -6.51
CA GLU A 190 1.53 26.08 -7.18
C GLU A 190 2.84 26.50 -6.46
N ASP A 191 3.58 27.42 -7.08
CA ASP A 191 4.83 27.93 -6.52
C ASP A 191 4.59 28.64 -5.17
N GLY A 192 5.34 28.24 -4.15
CA GLY A 192 5.21 28.78 -2.79
C GLY A 192 4.20 28.03 -1.92
N GLU A 193 3.43 27.11 -2.49
CA GLU A 193 2.54 26.22 -1.74
C GLU A 193 3.25 24.94 -1.27
N THR A 194 2.75 24.34 -0.19
CA THR A 194 3.22 23.03 0.30
C THR A 194 2.04 22.07 0.31
N GLY A 195 2.05 21.11 -0.61
CA GLY A 195 1.04 20.04 -0.67
C GLY A 195 1.26 18.91 0.34
N PRO A 196 0.45 17.84 0.26
CA PRO A 196 0.60 16.67 1.12
C PRO A 196 1.95 15.97 0.90
N ASP A 197 2.51 15.41 1.97
CA ASP A 197 3.69 14.56 1.87
C ASP A 197 3.28 13.16 1.35
N MET A 198 3.80 12.78 0.19
CA MET A 198 3.42 11.56 -0.52
C MET A 198 4.63 10.79 -1.02
N PHE A 199 4.63 9.47 -0.86
CA PHE A 199 5.58 8.58 -1.52
C PHE A 199 4.86 7.68 -2.51
N VAL A 200 5.25 7.76 -3.78
CA VAL A 200 4.60 7.04 -4.88
C VAL A 200 5.43 5.85 -5.31
N LEU A 201 4.90 4.64 -5.14
CA LEU A 201 5.53 3.42 -5.63
C LEU A 201 5.51 3.36 -7.15
N ASN A 202 6.49 2.65 -7.70
CA ASN A 202 6.73 2.64 -9.14
C ASN A 202 5.81 1.71 -9.94
N THR A 203 5.03 0.88 -9.25
CA THR A 203 4.27 -0.20 -9.86
C THR A 203 2.85 -0.22 -9.30
N SER A 204 1.87 -0.39 -10.20
CA SER A 204 0.45 -0.56 -9.87
C SER A 204 0.22 -1.88 -9.18
N ARG A 205 -0.69 -1.92 -8.20
CA ARG A 205 -0.94 -3.09 -7.37
C ARG A 205 -2.35 -3.63 -7.60
N SER A 206 -2.42 -4.88 -8.00
CA SER A 206 -3.67 -5.62 -8.22
C SER A 206 -3.70 -6.87 -7.33
N LEU A 207 -4.91 -7.34 -7.06
CA LEU A 207 -5.15 -8.69 -6.56
C LEU A 207 -5.25 -9.64 -7.77
N VAL A 208 -4.94 -10.92 -7.56
CA VAL A 208 -5.03 -11.92 -8.65
C VAL A 208 -6.48 -12.08 -9.12
N GLY A 209 -7.44 -11.90 -8.21
CA GLY A 209 -8.86 -11.96 -8.53
C GLY A 209 -9.40 -13.39 -8.56
N LYS A 210 -10.66 -13.58 -8.16
CA LYS A 210 -11.47 -14.72 -8.64
C LYS A 210 -11.64 -14.57 -10.14
N ALA A 211 -11.20 -15.55 -10.91
CA ALA A 211 -11.56 -15.59 -12.32
C ALA A 211 -13.08 -15.60 -12.47
N LYS A 212 -13.59 -14.88 -13.48
CA LYS A 212 -14.92 -15.21 -14.00
C LYS A 212 -14.92 -16.71 -14.31
N ARG A 213 -15.84 -17.46 -13.71
CA ARG A 213 -16.30 -18.70 -14.34
C ARG A 213 -16.75 -18.29 -15.74
N ILE A 214 -16.03 -18.78 -16.75
CA ILE A 214 -16.62 -18.87 -18.08
C ILE A 214 -17.53 -20.09 -17.92
N ASP A 215 -18.80 -19.86 -17.64
CA ASP A 215 -19.80 -20.88 -17.88
C ASP A 215 -19.82 -21.06 -19.40
N VAL A 216 -19.30 -22.20 -19.85
CA VAL A 216 -19.41 -22.68 -21.23
C VAL A 216 -20.73 -23.40 -21.37
#